data_AF-A0A139BNJ2-F1
#
_entry.id   AF-A0A139BNJ2-F1
#
_cell.length_a   1.000
_cell.length_b   1.000
_cell.length_c   1.000
_cell.angle_alpha   90.00
_cell.angle_beta   90.00
_cell.angle_gamma   90.00
#
_symmetry.space_group_name_H-M   'P 1'
#
loop_
_entity.id
_entity.type
_entity.pdbx_description
1 polymer ?
#
loop_
_entity_poly.entity_id
_entity_poly.type
_entity_poly.pdbx_seq_one_letter_code
_entity_poly.pdbx_strand_id
1 'polypeptide(L)'
;MKAVTGKTVNFYFIAVEKSAPFSTACYMASQEMVKVGRAKYRGALELLKWCQDNNSYPGYQPGGQIETIDLPRWAANFDLED
;
A
#
# COMPACT_ATOMS: atom_id res chain seq x y z
N MET A 1 -16.98 -10.14 0.27
CA MET A 1 -17.55 -11.44 0.67
C MET A 1 -18.61 -11.31 1.74
N LYS A 2 -18.31 -11.12 3.04
CA LYS A 2 -19.35 -11.11 4.10
C LYS A 2 -20.58 -10.24 3.79
N ALA A 3 -20.38 -9.02 3.30
CA ALA A 3 -21.49 -8.11 2.97
C ALA A 3 -22.41 -8.59 1.83
N VAL A 4 -21.90 -9.45 0.94
CA VAL A 4 -22.63 -9.96 -0.24
C VAL A 4 -23.10 -11.40 -0.01
N THR A 5 -22.32 -12.22 0.70
CA THR A 5 -22.52 -13.67 0.84
C THR A 5 -22.83 -14.13 2.26
N GLY A 6 -22.82 -13.24 3.25
CA GLY A 6 -23.00 -13.55 4.68
C GLY A 6 -21.79 -14.25 5.34
N LYS A 7 -20.80 -14.71 4.57
CA LYS A 7 -19.69 -15.53 5.07
C LYS A 7 -18.39 -14.74 5.24
N THR A 8 -17.73 -14.93 6.38
CA THR A 8 -16.33 -14.52 6.58
C THR A 8 -15.43 -15.64 6.07
N VAL A 9 -14.44 -15.30 5.26
CA VAL A 9 -13.46 -16.24 4.70
C VAL A 9 -12.06 -15.70 4.93
N ASN A 10 -11.09 -16.60 5.02
CA ASN A 10 -9.68 -16.24 5.01
C ASN A 10 -9.26 -15.84 3.59
N PHE A 11 -8.32 -14.90 3.49
CA PHE A 11 -7.73 -14.50 2.22
C PHE A 11 -6.33 -15.10 2.10
N TYR A 12 -6.04 -15.73 0.97
CA TYR A 12 -4.75 -16.35 0.69
C TYR A 12 -4.15 -15.77 -0.58
N PHE A 13 -2.85 -15.46 -0.52
CA PHE A 13 -2.02 -15.18 -1.69
C PHE A 13 -1.31 -16.45 -2.09
N ILE A 14 -1.41 -16.83 -3.36
CA ILE A 14 -0.63 -17.93 -3.93
C ILE A 14 0.48 -17.29 -4.75
N ALA A 15 1.68 -17.23 -4.19
CA ALA A 15 2.85 -16.70 -4.88
C ALA A 15 3.47 -17.82 -5.73
N VAL A 16 3.89 -17.47 -6.94
CA VAL A 16 4.59 -18.35 -7.88
C VAL A 16 5.86 -17.65 -8.31
N GLU A 17 7.00 -18.33 -8.20
CA GLU A 17 8.28 -17.81 -8.68
C GLU A 17 8.25 -17.65 -10.20
N LYS A 18 8.87 -16.58 -10.71
CA LYS A 18 8.86 -16.25 -12.15
C LYS A 18 9.84 -17.09 -12.98
N SER A 19 10.75 -17.79 -12.33
CA SER A 19 11.83 -18.56 -12.96
C SER A 19 11.88 -19.96 -12.35
N ALA A 20 12.48 -20.90 -13.07
CA ALA A 20 12.64 -22.27 -12.60
C ALA A 20 13.29 -22.30 -11.19
N PRO A 21 12.77 -23.14 -10.27
CA PRO A 21 11.83 -24.23 -10.50
C PRO A 21 10.33 -23.85 -10.44
N PHE A 22 9.99 -22.54 -10.49
CA PHE A 22 8.60 -22.04 -10.41
C PHE A 22 7.88 -22.44 -9.12
N SER A 23 8.59 -22.40 -8.00
CA SER A 23 8.05 -22.82 -6.71
C SER A 23 6.80 -22.02 -6.34
N THR A 24 5.88 -22.67 -5.64
CA THR A 24 4.64 -22.06 -5.19
C THR A 24 4.56 -22.02 -3.67
N ALA A 25 4.06 -20.91 -3.12
CA ALA A 25 3.80 -20.79 -1.69
C ALA A 25 2.43 -20.13 -1.44
N CYS A 26 1.71 -20.63 -0.44
CA CYS A 26 0.42 -20.09 -0.01
C CYS A 26 0.58 -19.30 1.29
N TYR A 27 0.24 -18.01 1.25
CA TYR A 27 0.34 -17.10 2.39
C TYR A 27 -1.05 -16.63 2.79
N MET A 28 -1.45 -16.88 4.03
CA MET A 28 -2.68 -16.33 4.57
C MET A 28 -2.46 -14.88 5.01
N ALA A 29 -3.35 -13.97 4.59
CA ALA A 29 -3.39 -12.62 5.13
C ALA A 29 -3.78 -12.68 6.62
N SER A 30 -2.98 -12.08 7.49
CA SER A 30 -3.29 -11.99 8.92
C SER A 30 -4.51 -11.10 9.18
N GLN A 31 -5.16 -11.27 10.32
CA GLN A 31 -6.30 -10.41 10.68
C GLN A 31 -5.90 -8.94 10.84
N GLU A 32 -4.69 -8.68 11.35
CA GLU A 32 -4.16 -7.30 11.45
C GLU A 32 -3.94 -6.69 10.06
N MET A 33 -3.40 -7.44 9.10
CA MET A 33 -3.28 -6.98 7.70
C MET A 33 -4.65 -6.63 7.11
N VAL A 34 -5.65 -7.50 7.31
CA VAL A 34 -7.02 -7.26 6.83
C VAL A 34 -7.64 -6.02 7.49
N LYS A 35 -7.43 -5.84 8.80
CA LYS A 35 -7.92 -4.67 9.56
C LYS A 35 -7.31 -3.36 9.07
N VAL A 36 -5.98 -3.31 8.93
CA VAL A 36 -5.27 -2.13 8.43
C VAL A 36 -5.68 -1.84 6.98
N GLY A 37 -5.76 -2.86 6.12
CA GLY A 37 -6.23 -2.71 4.75
C GLY A 37 -7.64 -2.14 4.65
N ARG A 38 -8.55 -2.54 5.57
CA ARG A 38 -9.91 -2.00 5.65
C ARG A 38 -9.94 -0.51 5.98
N ALA A 39 -9.11 -0.06 6.92
CA ALA A 39 -9.01 1.36 7.23
C ALA A 39 -8.49 2.15 6.02
N LYS A 40 -7.44 1.64 5.37
CA LYS A 40 -6.80 2.29 4.20
C LYS A 40 -7.77 2.47 3.02
N TYR A 41 -8.45 1.41 2.56
CA TYR A 41 -9.32 1.55 1.39
C TYR A 41 -10.54 2.43 1.69
N ARG A 42 -11.04 2.45 2.93
CA ARG A 42 -12.17 3.32 3.29
C ARG A 42 -11.80 4.80 3.22
N GLY A 43 -10.66 5.18 3.78
CA GLY A 43 -10.14 6.54 3.62
C GLY A 43 -9.89 6.90 2.16
N ALA A 44 -9.41 5.95 1.34
CA ALA A 44 -9.25 6.16 -0.09
C ALA A 44 -10.61 6.35 -0.82
N LEU A 45 -11.66 5.63 -0.43
CA LEU A 45 -13.01 5.83 -0.98
C LEU A 45 -13.62 7.18 -0.58
N GLU A 46 -13.36 7.64 0.64
CA GLU A 46 -13.76 8.98 1.10
C GLU A 46 -13.06 10.07 0.29
N LEU A 47 -11.73 9.94 0.09
CA LEU A 47 -10.97 10.84 -0.78
C LEU A 47 -11.49 10.79 -2.22
N LEU A 48 -11.74 9.60 -2.77
CA LEU A 48 -12.26 9.46 -4.13
C LEU A 48 -13.63 10.15 -4.28
N LYS A 49 -14.53 9.99 -3.30
CA LYS A 49 -15.81 10.68 -3.27
C LYS A 49 -15.62 12.20 -3.29
N TRP A 50 -14.74 12.72 -2.44
CA TRP A 50 -14.43 14.15 -2.43
C TRP A 50 -13.88 14.62 -3.78
N CYS A 51 -12.98 13.86 -4.40
CA CYS A 51 -12.42 14.20 -5.71
C CYS A 51 -13.51 14.30 -6.79
N GLN A 52 -14.46 13.37 -6.78
CA GLN A 52 -15.59 13.34 -7.71
C GLN A 52 -16.55 14.52 -7.46
N ASP A 53 -16.88 14.79 -6.20
CA ASP A 53 -17.79 15.88 -5.82
C ASP A 53 -17.21 17.27 -6.14
N ASN A 54 -15.87 17.41 -6.14
CA ASN A 54 -15.17 18.69 -6.33
C ASN A 54 -14.44 18.80 -7.69
N ASN A 55 -14.50 17.77 -8.54
CA ASN A 55 -13.72 17.65 -9.78
C ASN A 55 -12.23 18.03 -9.61
N SER A 56 -11.63 17.57 -8.51
CA SER A 56 -10.25 17.91 -8.10
C SER A 56 -9.52 16.65 -7.67
N TYR A 57 -8.28 16.46 -8.12
CA TYR A 57 -7.49 15.24 -7.91
C TYR A 57 -6.13 15.61 -7.32
N PRO A 58 -6.01 15.63 -5.98
CA PRO A 58 -4.80 16.10 -5.33
C PRO A 58 -3.60 15.18 -5.66
N GLY A 59 -2.50 15.80 -6.09
CA GLY A 59 -1.22 15.11 -6.31
C GLY A 59 -0.44 14.89 -5.00
N TYR A 60 0.86 14.61 -5.11
CA TYR A 60 1.72 14.40 -3.93
C TYR A 60 1.79 15.60 -2.98
N GLN A 61 1.66 16.83 -3.50
CA GLN A 61 1.72 18.08 -2.74
C GLN A 61 0.41 18.85 -2.93
N PRO A 62 -0.68 18.43 -2.27
CA PRO A 62 -2.03 18.94 -2.54
C PRO A 62 -2.19 20.43 -2.21
N GLY A 63 -1.33 21.00 -1.36
CA GLY A 63 -1.29 22.45 -1.09
C GLY A 63 -0.06 23.16 -1.68
N GLY A 64 0.67 22.53 -2.60
CA GLY A 64 1.85 23.10 -3.24
C GLY A 64 3.04 23.30 -2.31
N GLN A 65 3.09 22.59 -1.17
CA GLN A 65 4.21 22.67 -0.23
C GLN A 65 5.47 22.11 -0.87
N ILE A 66 6.57 22.84 -0.78
CA ILE A 66 7.89 22.32 -1.14
C ILE A 66 8.38 21.48 0.04
N GLU A 67 8.71 20.21 -0.22
CA GLU A 67 9.31 19.33 0.78
C GLU A 67 10.82 19.28 0.59
N THR A 68 11.57 19.42 1.68
CA THR A 68 13.00 19.13 1.69
C THR A 68 13.18 17.62 1.67
N ILE A 69 14.01 17.13 0.75
CA ILE A 69 14.45 15.74 0.73
C ILE A 69 15.87 15.67 1.30
N ASP A 70 16.04 14.79 2.30
CA ASP A 70 17.35 14.55 2.93
C ASP A 70 18.09 13.39 2.25
N LEU A 71 19.40 13.33 2.47
CA LEU A 71 20.21 12.19 2.05
C LEU A 71 19.66 10.90 2.66
N PRO A 72 19.38 9.87 1.84
CA PRO A 72 18.95 8.60 2.37
C PRO A 72 20.07 7.98 3.21
N ARG A 73 19.71 7.15 4.20
CA ARG A 73 20.66 6.58 5.18
C ARG A 73 21.91 5.94 4.56
N TRP A 74 21.76 5.32 3.38
CA TRP A 74 22.86 4.68 2.69
C TRP A 74 23.86 5.68 2.05
N ALA A 75 23.45 6.91 1.78
CA ALA A 75 24.28 7.97 1.17
C ALA A 75 24.88 8.93 2.21
N ALA A 76 24.25 9.03 3.39
CA ALA A 76 24.73 9.90 4.47
C ALA A 76 26.00 9.37 5.15
N ASN A 77 26.27 8.06 5.04
CA ASN A 77 27.42 7.40 5.64
C ASN A 77 28.52 7.18 4.59
N PHE A 78 29.04 8.27 4.00
CA PHE A 78 30.21 8.20 3.12
C PHE A 78 31.42 8.75 3.86
N ASP A 79 32.36 7.88 4.21
CA ASP A 79 33.69 8.29 4.68
C ASP A 79 34.56 8.54 3.45
N LEU A 80 35.12 9.76 3.35
CA LEU A 80 36.16 10.05 2.36
C LEU A 80 37.45 9.40 2.89
N GLU A 81 37.90 8.31 2.27
CA GLU A 81 39.27 7.81 2.49
C GLU A 81 40.26 8.82 1.90
N ASP A 82 41.23 9.26 2.73
CA ASP A 82 42.35 10.15 2.36
C ASP A 82 43.34 9.51 1.37
#